data_AF-A0A455U0W1-F1
#
_entry.id   AF-A0A455U0W1-F1
#
_cell.length_a   1.000
_cell.length_b   1.000
_cell.length_c   1.000
_cell.angle_alpha   90.00
_cell.angle_beta   90.00
_cell.angle_gamma   90.00
#
_symmetry.space_group_name_H-M   'P 1'
#
loop_
_entity.id
_entity.type
_entity.pdbx_description
1 polymer ?
#
loop_
_entity_poly.entity_id
_entity_poly.type
_entity_poly.pdbx_seq_one_letter_code
_entity_poly.pdbx_strand_id
1 'polypeptide(L)'
;MAHQGGSNPPIIVVHGNQTEALPEAYRRYLTNTFRKVLKVRGTPIRFEFRSGSNPFDNMAGASDKEKAKSASLTAPKRRARAVAKPHITSSSFTPVCNVRRAFL
;
A
#
# COMPACT_ATOMS: atom_id res chain seq x y z
N MET A 1 16.77 -4.37 -6.13
CA MET A 1 18.00 -4.97 -6.73
C MET A 1 18.79 -5.64 -5.62
N ALA A 2 19.42 -6.79 -5.88
CA ALA A 2 20.22 -7.48 -4.87
C ALA A 2 21.61 -7.76 -5.43
N HIS A 3 22.63 -7.61 -4.60
CA HIS A 3 24.01 -7.88 -4.95
C HIS A 3 24.75 -8.52 -3.79
N GLN A 4 25.86 -9.19 -4.10
CA GLN A 4 26.73 -9.77 -3.09
C GLN A 4 27.54 -8.66 -2.44
N GLY A 5 27.42 -8.52 -1.11
CA GLY A 5 28.20 -7.55 -0.33
C GLY A 5 29.56 -8.10 0.10
N GLY A 6 29.66 -9.41 0.39
CA GLY A 6 30.90 -10.05 0.85
C GLY A 6 30.85 -11.57 0.72
N SER A 7 32.01 -12.22 0.85
CA SER A 7 32.16 -13.68 0.62
C SER A 7 32.23 -14.54 1.89
N ASN A 8 32.74 -14.04 3.02
CA ASN A 8 32.86 -14.85 4.25
C ASN A 8 32.63 -14.02 5.52
N PRO A 9 31.42 -14.06 6.13
CA PRO A 9 30.25 -14.81 5.71
C PRO A 9 29.57 -14.23 4.46
N PRO A 10 28.86 -15.04 3.63
CA PRO A 10 28.12 -14.53 2.48
C PRO A 10 27.08 -13.48 2.91
N ILE A 11 27.24 -12.26 2.41
CA ILE A 11 26.30 -11.15 2.66
C ILE A 11 25.53 -10.85 1.38
N ILE A 12 24.20 -10.89 1.45
CA ILE A 12 23.31 -10.50 0.36
C ILE A 12 22.71 -9.15 0.73
N VAL A 13 23.06 -8.11 -0.03
CA VAL A 13 22.51 -6.76 0.16
C VAL A 13 21.31 -6.59 -0.74
N VAL A 14 20.14 -6.43 -0.14
CA VAL A 14 18.85 -6.27 -0.82
C VAL A 14 18.42 -4.81 -0.72
N HIS A 15 18.34 -4.16 -1.88
CA HIS A 15 17.83 -2.81 -2.01
C HIS A 15 16.35 -2.82 -2.36
N GLY A 16 15.55 -2.06 -1.61
CA GLY A 16 14.11 -1.94 -1.82
C GLY A 16 13.52 -0.71 -1.13
N ASN A 17 12.19 -0.61 -1.16
CA ASN A 17 11.46 0.40 -0.40
C ASN A 17 10.90 -0.22 0.90
N GLN A 18 10.81 0.57 1.96
CA GLN A 18 10.31 0.15 3.28
C GLN A 18 10.96 -1.12 3.85
N THR A 19 12.25 -1.34 3.58
CA THR A 19 12.91 -2.59 3.98
C THR A 19 13.10 -2.71 5.49
N GLU A 20 12.99 -1.60 6.23
CA GLU A 20 13.01 -1.56 7.70
C GLU A 20 11.75 -2.17 8.32
N ALA A 21 10.60 -2.05 7.65
CA ALA A 21 9.32 -2.58 8.11
C ALA A 21 9.16 -4.10 7.91
N LEU A 22 10.18 -4.76 7.33
CA LEU A 22 10.16 -6.20 7.10
C LEU A 22 10.15 -6.97 8.42
N PRO A 23 9.12 -7.82 8.68
CA PRO A 23 9.07 -8.65 9.88
C PRO A 23 10.23 -9.63 9.95
N GLU A 24 10.68 -9.95 11.16
CA GLU A 24 11.78 -10.90 11.40
C GLU A 24 11.51 -12.29 10.80
N ALA A 25 10.24 -12.73 10.82
CA ALA A 25 9.82 -13.98 10.21
C ALA A 25 10.18 -14.06 8.71
N TYR A 26 10.02 -12.94 7.98
CA TYR A 26 10.35 -12.89 6.56
C TYR A 26 11.86 -12.90 6.31
N ARG A 27 12.64 -12.22 7.17
CA ARG A 27 14.11 -12.27 7.13
C ARG A 27 14.61 -13.70 7.34
N ARG A 28 14.07 -14.42 8.33
CA ARG A 28 14.35 -15.85 8.54
C ARG A 28 13.96 -16.73 7.37
N TYR A 29 12.80 -16.48 6.76
CA TYR A 29 12.37 -17.20 5.56
C TYR A 29 13.40 -17.04 4.44
N LEU A 30 13.82 -15.81 4.11
CA LEU A 30 14.83 -15.54 3.10
C LEU A 30 16.15 -16.26 3.42
N THR A 31 16.65 -16.15 4.64
CA THR A 31 17.88 -16.84 5.08
C THR A 31 17.80 -18.34 4.86
N ASN A 32 16.70 -18.99 5.26
CA ASN A 32 16.55 -20.43 5.11
C ASN A 32 16.39 -20.85 3.65
N THR A 33 15.66 -20.08 2.85
CA THR A 33 15.46 -20.37 1.43
C THR A 33 16.76 -20.26 0.66
N PHE A 34 17.50 -19.16 0.81
CA PHE A 34 18.77 -18.97 0.12
C PHE A 34 19.83 -19.99 0.56
N ARG A 35 19.83 -20.38 1.85
CA ARG A 35 20.72 -21.44 2.34
C ARG A 35 20.47 -22.78 1.63
N LYS A 36 19.20 -23.12 1.39
CA LYS A 36 18.82 -24.35 0.68
C LYS A 36 19.16 -24.29 -0.81
N VAL A 37 18.83 -23.18 -1.47
CA VAL A 37 19.01 -23.02 -2.92
C VAL A 37 20.49 -22.94 -3.30
N LEU A 38 21.28 -22.15 -2.56
CA LEU A 38 22.72 -21.99 -2.81
C LEU A 38 23.57 -23.12 -2.22
N LYS A 39 22.95 -24.07 -1.50
CA LYS A 39 23.61 -25.23 -0.86
C LYS A 39 24.80 -24.86 0.04
N VAL A 40 24.75 -23.67 0.66
CA VAL A 40 25.82 -23.18 1.55
C VAL A 40 25.80 -24.00 2.85
N ARG A 41 26.94 -24.65 3.16
CA ARG A 41 27.17 -25.36 4.42
C ARG A 41 28.29 -24.70 5.20
N GLY A 42 28.21 -24.77 6.53
CA GLY A 42 29.26 -24.26 7.42
C GLY A 42 29.18 -22.77 7.75
N THR A 43 28.66 -21.93 6.85
CA THR A 43 28.60 -20.48 7.07
C THR A 43 27.17 -19.94 7.03
N PRO A 44 26.73 -19.16 8.03
CA PRO A 44 25.41 -18.51 8.01
C PRO A 44 25.35 -17.43 6.94
N ILE A 45 24.23 -17.34 6.21
CA ILE A 45 23.97 -16.26 5.24
C ILE A 45 23.44 -15.03 5.98
N ARG A 46 24.01 -13.86 5.72
CA ARG A 46 23.56 -12.58 6.27
C ARG A 46 22.82 -11.76 5.21
N PHE A 47 21.73 -11.13 5.63
CA PHE A 47 20.97 -10.21 4.80
C PHE A 47 21.14 -8.78 5.32
N GLU A 48 21.54 -7.88 4.45
CA GLU A 48 21.50 -6.44 4.70
C GLU A 48 20.42 -5.82 3.85
N PHE A 49 19.49 -5.12 4.49
CA PHE A 49 18.41 -4.43 3.83
C PHE A 49 18.74 -2.95 3.77
N ARG A 50 18.89 -2.41 2.56
CA ARG A 50 19.15 -0.99 2.36
C ARG A 50 17.95 -0.35 1.70
N SER A 51 17.38 0.64 2.38
CA SER A 51 16.44 1.58 1.79
C SER A 51 17.24 2.60 0.99
N GLY A 52 16.85 2.87 -0.26
CA GLY A 52 17.46 3.96 -1.02
C GLY A 52 17.10 5.31 -0.41
N SER A 53 18.06 6.24 -0.29
CA SER A 53 17.73 7.63 0.02
C SER A 53 17.10 8.26 -1.22
N ASN A 54 15.87 8.75 -1.11
CA ASN A 54 15.24 9.47 -2.20
C ASN A 54 15.81 10.92 -2.25
N PRO A 55 16.55 11.32 -3.31
CA PRO A 55 17.16 12.65 -3.40
C PRO A 55 16.14 13.80 -3.53
N PHE A 56 14.86 13.50 -3.75
CA PHE A 56 13.77 14.47 -3.78
C PHE A 56 12.97 14.51 -2.48
N ASP A 57 13.39 13.77 -1.45
CA ASP A 57 12.71 13.78 -0.16
C ASP A 57 13.14 15.00 0.67
N ASN A 58 12.56 16.15 0.34
CA ASN A 58 12.71 17.39 1.12
C ASN A 58 12.13 17.28 2.54
N MET A 59 11.52 16.14 2.90
CA MET A 59 10.75 15.92 4.13
C MET A 59 11.19 14.64 4.86
N ALA A 60 12.46 14.26 4.74
CA ALA A 60 13.01 13.02 5.31
C ALA A 60 12.88 12.91 6.86
N GLY A 61 12.54 14.00 7.57
CA GLY A 61 12.29 14.01 9.02
C GLY A 61 10.88 14.45 9.44
N ALA A 62 9.98 14.73 8.49
CA ALA A 62 8.63 15.21 8.80
C ALA A 62 7.73 14.07 9.31
N SER A 63 6.87 14.38 10.28
CA SER A 63 5.90 13.42 10.81
C SER A 63 4.91 12.97 9.73
N ASP A 64 4.32 11.78 9.86
CA ASP A 64 3.35 11.27 8.88
C ASP A 64 2.16 12.23 8.69
N LYS A 65 1.81 12.98 9.75
CA LYS A 65 0.78 14.03 9.70
C LYS A 65 1.21 15.21 8.81
N GLU A 66 2.47 15.63 8.86
CA GLU A 66 3.01 16.71 8.03
C GLU A 66 3.16 16.26 6.57
N LYS A 67 3.58 15.02 6.34
CA LYS A 67 3.64 14.41 4.99
C LYS A 67 2.24 14.28 4.37
N ALA A 68 1.23 13.87 5.15
CA ALA A 68 -0.15 13.80 4.68
C ALA A 68 -0.75 15.19 4.41
N LYS A 69 -0.44 16.19 5.25
CA LYS A 69 -0.86 17.59 5.03
C LYS A 69 -0.23 18.15 3.76
N SER A 70 1.07 18.02 3.56
CA SER A 70 1.75 18.55 2.36
C SER A 70 1.28 17.84 1.08
N ALA A 71 1.01 16.53 1.13
CA ALA A 71 0.37 15.80 0.04
C ALA A 71 -1.05 16.33 -0.27
N SER A 72 -1.83 16.69 0.76
CA SER A 72 -3.15 17.29 0.57
C SER A 72 -3.10 18.71 0.00
N LEU A 73 -2.04 19.46 0.30
CA LEU A 73 -1.83 20.84 -0.16
C LEU A 73 -1.33 20.88 -1.62
N THR A 74 -0.57 19.88 -2.05
CA THR A 74 0.00 19.79 -3.41
C THR A 74 -0.87 19.02 -4.40
N ALA A 75 -1.85 18.25 -3.92
CA ALA A 75 -2.83 17.60 -4.78
C ALA A 75 -3.70 18.66 -5.51
N PRO A 76 -3.86 18.60 -6.85
CA PRO A 76 -4.79 19.47 -7.53
C PRO A 76 -6.18 19.19 -6.97
N LYS A 77 -6.83 20.20 -6.40
CA LYS A 77 -8.23 20.14 -5.99
C LYS A 77 -9.00 19.72 -7.23
N ARG A 78 -9.33 18.42 -7.35
CA ARG A 78 -10.20 17.91 -8.40
C ARG A 78 -11.45 18.78 -8.27
N ARG A 79 -11.62 19.74 -9.17
CA ARG A 79 -12.88 20.46 -9.31
C ARG A 79 -13.89 19.33 -9.43
N ALA A 80 -14.71 19.15 -8.40
CA ALA A 80 -15.85 18.27 -8.49
C ALA A 80 -16.65 18.85 -9.65
N ARG A 81 -16.50 18.25 -10.84
CA ARG A 81 -17.42 18.52 -11.93
C ARG A 81 -18.74 18.03 -11.36
N ALA A 82 -19.61 18.97 -11.01
CA ALA A 82 -20.95 18.67 -10.57
C ALA A 82 -21.56 17.77 -11.64
N VAL A 83 -21.62 16.48 -11.37
CA VAL A 83 -22.47 15.58 -12.12
C VAL A 83 -23.86 16.05 -11.75
N ALA A 84 -24.50 16.77 -12.65
CA ALA A 84 -25.89 17.16 -12.51
C ALA A 84 -26.68 15.89 -12.15
N LYS A 85 -27.29 15.89 -10.97
CA LYS A 85 -28.24 14.83 -10.61
C LYS A 85 -29.38 14.94 -11.64
N PRO A 86 -29.71 13.91 -12.43
CA PRO A 86 -30.94 13.95 -13.18
C PRO A 86 -32.08 13.99 -12.17
N HIS A 87 -32.82 15.10 -12.16
CA HIS A 87 -34.14 15.14 -11.58
C HIS A 87 -34.99 14.09 -12.33
N ILE A 88 -35.20 12.93 -11.73
CA ILE A 88 -36.31 12.09 -12.14
C ILE A 88 -37.49 12.70 -11.38
N THR A 89 -38.22 13.59 -12.04
CA THR A 89 -39.50 14.07 -11.54
C THR A 89 -40.41 12.86 -11.41
N SER A 90 -40.78 12.54 -10.17
CA SER A 90 -41.85 11.62 -9.86
C SER A 90 -43.18 12.24 -10.30
N SER A 91 -43.48 12.20 -11.61
CA SER A 91 -44.82 12.55 -12.09
C SER A 91 -45.71 11.31 -12.10
N SER A 92 -46.81 11.43 -11.35
CA SER A 92 -48.01 10.59 -11.32
C SER A 92 -47.89 9.19 -10.70
N PHE A 93 -47.87 9.13 -9.36
CA PHE A 93 -48.63 8.09 -8.66
C PHE A 93 -49.90 8.74 -8.12
N THR A 94 -51.01 8.56 -8.84
CA THR A 94 -52.32 9.03 -8.40
C THR A 94 -52.80 8.18 -7.22
N PRO A 95 -53.24 8.77 -6.09
CA PRO A 95 -53.95 8.03 -5.07
C PRO A 95 -55.45 8.09 -5.38
N VAL A 96 -56.00 7.05 -6.03
CA VAL A 96 -57.45 6.83 -5.99
C VAL A 96 -57.73 5.88 -4.83
N CYS A 97 -58.19 6.50 -3.75
CA CYS A 97 -58.77 5.87 -2.59
C CYS A 97 -60.05 5.09 -2.98
N ASN A 98 -60.40 4.14 -2.12
CA ASN A 98 -61.77 3.79 -1.72
C ASN A 98 -62.34 2.42 -2.18
N VAL A 99 -62.25 1.46 -1.25
CA VAL A 99 -63.40 0.85 -0.53
C VAL A 99 -64.27 -0.21 -1.21
N ARG A 100 -64.57 -1.23 -0.38
CA ARG A 100 -65.58 -2.31 -0.42
C ARG A 100 -65.03 -3.64 -0.95
N ARG A 101 -64.78 -4.64 -0.10
CA ARG A 101 -65.70 -5.44 0.75
C ARG A 101 -66.62 -6.32 -0.10
N ALA A 102 -66.60 -7.61 0.26
CA ALA A 102 -67.66 -8.62 0.14
C ALA A 102 -67.42 -9.74 -0.90
N PHE A 103 -67.48 -10.99 -0.39
CA PHE A 103 -68.15 -12.19 -0.94
C PHE A 103 -67.81 -12.59 -2.40
N LEU A 104 -67.41 -13.81 -2.77
CA LEU A 104 -67.58 -15.17 -2.25
C LEU A 104 -66.31 -15.99 -2.49
#